data_AF-A0A950I650-F1
#
_entry.id   AF-A0A950I650-F1
#
_cell.length_a   1.000
_cell.length_b   1.000
_cell.length_c   1.000
_cell.angle_alpha   90.00
_cell.angle_beta   90.00
_cell.angle_gamma   90.00
#
_symmetry.space_group_name_H-M   'P 1'
#
loop_
_entity.id
_entity.type
_entity.pdbx_description
1 polymer ?
#
loop_
_entity_poly.entity_id
_entity_poly.type
_entity_poly.pdbx_seq_one_letter_code
_entity_poly.pdbx_strand_id
1 'polypeptide(L)'
;MSSTATKHALVLAAIAVVICGTAKAESAKSAVARLYKDFAWQALSSQSELFGDVLANQKKSVLERYFSPDLAALFVQDASCQAKTKEICNLDFDPLFASQDPSVADLEIGDATANTVPVEFKSPASNAKVKLEFKVTMITGTWKINDIVYTDMNKASLRKILSKSSR
;
A
#
# COMPACT_ATOMS: atom_id res chain seq x y z
N MET A 1 46.95 -65.06 -21.57
CA MET A 1 46.32 -64.81 -22.89
C MET A 1 45.02 -64.06 -22.61
N SER A 2 45.11 -62.75 -22.43
CA SER A 2 44.69 -61.71 -23.40
C SER A 2 43.17 -61.64 -23.59
N SER A 3 42.53 -60.57 -23.12
CA SER A 3 42.00 -59.50 -23.99
C SER A 3 41.12 -58.50 -23.22
N THR A 4 41.47 -57.22 -23.35
CA THR A 4 40.73 -56.01 -22.95
C THR A 4 39.52 -55.76 -23.86
N ALA A 5 38.43 -55.16 -23.33
CA ALA A 5 37.41 -54.44 -24.12
C ALA A 5 36.63 -53.39 -23.28
N THR A 6 37.33 -52.29 -23.00
CA THR A 6 36.96 -50.87 -23.12
C THR A 6 35.51 -50.42 -23.46
N LYS A 7 35.03 -49.43 -22.65
CA LYS A 7 34.03 -48.33 -22.88
C LYS A 7 32.56 -48.75 -23.01
N HIS A 8 31.56 -48.07 -22.43
CA HIS A 8 31.31 -46.63 -22.49
C HIS A 8 30.53 -46.17 -21.24
N ALA A 9 31.09 -45.24 -20.46
CA ALA A 9 30.34 -44.52 -19.44
C ALA A 9 29.59 -43.36 -20.12
N LEU A 10 28.26 -43.47 -20.19
CA LEU A 10 27.39 -42.40 -20.69
C LEU A 10 27.17 -41.40 -19.54
N VAL A 11 27.93 -40.31 -19.53
CA VAL A 11 27.71 -39.21 -18.58
C VAL A 11 26.60 -38.33 -19.11
N LEU A 12 25.38 -38.50 -18.59
CA LEU A 12 24.26 -37.58 -18.80
C LEU A 12 24.49 -36.34 -17.92
N ALA A 13 25.06 -35.28 -18.50
CA ALA A 13 25.08 -33.96 -17.89
C ALA A 13 23.69 -33.32 -18.04
N ALA A 14 22.89 -33.36 -16.97
CA ALA A 14 21.66 -32.59 -16.89
C ALA A 14 21.99 -31.11 -16.70
N ILE A 15 21.83 -30.30 -17.76
CA ILE A 15 21.92 -28.85 -17.69
C ILE A 15 20.63 -28.34 -17.04
N ALA A 16 20.68 -28.03 -15.74
CA ALA A 16 19.63 -27.28 -15.07
C ALA A 16 19.71 -25.82 -15.53
N VAL A 17 18.88 -25.45 -16.52
CA VAL A 17 18.65 -24.05 -16.88
C VAL A 17 17.88 -23.41 -15.72
N VAL A 18 18.60 -22.78 -14.80
CA VAL A 18 18.00 -21.88 -13.81
C VAL A 18 17.54 -20.65 -14.57
N ILE A 19 16.27 -20.64 -14.97
CA ILE A 19 15.61 -19.42 -15.46
C ILE A 19 15.45 -18.53 -14.23
N CYS A 20 16.47 -17.72 -13.95
CA CYS A 20 16.38 -16.64 -12.99
C CYS A 20 15.46 -15.58 -13.63
N GLY A 21 14.14 -15.75 -13.46
CA GLY A 21 13.18 -14.74 -13.85
C GLY A 21 13.55 -13.45 -13.14
N THR A 22 13.97 -12.43 -13.90
CA THR A 22 14.19 -11.10 -13.36
C THR A 22 12.83 -10.56 -12.93
N ALA A 23 12.49 -10.73 -11.66
CA ALA A 23 11.34 -10.04 -11.08
C ALA A 23 11.54 -8.55 -11.33
N LYS A 24 10.62 -7.93 -12.09
CA LYS A 24 10.67 -6.50 -12.39
C LYS A 24 10.73 -5.77 -11.05
N ALA A 25 11.77 -4.96 -10.85
CA ALA A 25 11.91 -4.18 -9.64
C ALA A 25 10.64 -3.37 -9.40
N GLU A 26 10.10 -3.49 -8.19
CA GLU A 26 8.89 -2.80 -7.79
C GLU A 26 9.12 -1.28 -7.85
N SER A 27 8.22 -0.53 -8.50
CA SER A 27 8.29 0.92 -8.54
C SER A 27 7.50 1.55 -7.38
N ALA A 28 7.91 2.75 -6.96
CA ALA A 28 7.16 3.57 -5.99
C ALA A 28 5.66 3.69 -6.36
N LYS A 29 5.36 3.96 -7.64
CA LYS A 29 3.99 3.98 -8.18
C LYS A 29 3.26 2.66 -7.95
N SER A 30 3.92 1.52 -8.17
CA SER A 30 3.28 0.22 -7.98
C SER A 30 2.96 -0.08 -6.51
N ALA A 31 3.69 0.49 -5.54
CA ALA A 31 3.34 0.38 -4.12
C ALA A 31 2.00 1.05 -3.82
N VAL A 32 1.80 2.28 -4.31
CA VAL A 32 0.53 3.02 -4.17
C VAL A 32 -0.59 2.34 -4.95
N ALA A 33 -0.31 1.84 -6.16
CA ALA A 33 -1.29 1.10 -6.96
C ALA A 33 -1.78 -0.17 -6.27
N ARG A 34 -0.91 -0.90 -5.56
CA ARG A 34 -1.33 -2.08 -4.77
C ARG A 34 -2.24 -1.70 -3.61
N LEU A 35 -1.98 -0.58 -2.93
CA LEU A 35 -2.86 -0.10 -1.86
C LEU A 35 -4.26 0.19 -2.40
N TYR A 36 -4.37 0.93 -3.50
CA TYR A 36 -5.67 1.18 -4.12
C TYR A 36 -6.31 -0.10 -4.67
N LYS A 37 -5.55 -1.02 -5.26
CA LYS A 37 -6.09 -2.31 -5.72
C LYS A 37 -6.81 -3.06 -4.60
N ASP A 38 -6.27 -3.03 -3.39
CA ASP A 38 -6.76 -3.83 -2.27
C ASP A 38 -7.84 -3.11 -1.44
N PHE A 39 -7.91 -1.78 -1.49
CA PHE A 39 -8.79 -0.98 -0.62
C PHE A 39 -9.69 0.02 -1.36
N ALA A 40 -9.59 0.16 -2.68
CA ALA A 40 -10.45 1.08 -3.42
C ALA A 40 -11.94 0.71 -3.38
N TRP A 41 -12.26 -0.53 -3.03
CA TRP A 41 -13.64 -0.97 -2.79
C TRP A 41 -14.35 -0.12 -1.73
N GLN A 42 -13.62 0.52 -0.81
CA GLN A 42 -14.18 1.40 0.22
C GLN A 42 -14.96 2.58 -0.37
N ALA A 43 -14.61 3.02 -1.58
CA ALA A 43 -15.33 4.07 -2.32
C ALA A 43 -16.47 3.53 -3.21
N LEU A 44 -16.65 2.21 -3.25
CA LEU A 44 -17.64 1.52 -4.09
C LEU A 44 -18.74 0.85 -3.28
N SER A 45 -18.45 0.46 -2.03
CA SER A 45 -19.36 -0.31 -1.20
C SER A 45 -19.09 -0.08 0.28
N SER A 46 -20.18 -0.03 1.06
CA SER A 46 -20.16 -0.07 2.53
C SER A 46 -20.25 -1.50 3.10
N GLN A 47 -20.32 -2.53 2.25
CA GLN A 47 -20.49 -3.94 2.64
C GLN A 47 -19.18 -4.57 3.14
N SER A 48 -18.73 -4.19 4.33
CA SER A 48 -17.50 -4.72 4.95
C SER A 48 -17.55 -6.23 5.18
N GLU A 49 -18.74 -6.82 5.29
CA GLU A 49 -18.92 -8.28 5.39
C GLU A 49 -18.49 -9.04 4.14
N LEU A 50 -18.51 -8.39 2.97
CA LEU A 50 -18.09 -8.99 1.70
C LEU A 50 -16.65 -8.65 1.34
N PHE A 51 -16.18 -7.44 1.67
CA PHE A 51 -14.89 -6.92 1.23
C PHE A 51 -13.83 -6.86 2.35
N GLY A 52 -14.22 -7.06 3.59
CA GLY A 52 -13.35 -7.02 4.77
C GLY A 52 -13.34 -5.66 5.47
N ASP A 53 -12.44 -5.53 6.45
CA ASP A 53 -12.29 -4.28 7.22
C ASP A 53 -11.72 -3.15 6.35
N VAL A 54 -12.15 -1.92 6.62
CA VAL A 54 -11.55 -0.73 6.02
C VAL A 54 -10.09 -0.57 6.42
N LEU A 55 -9.31 0.13 5.60
CA LEU A 55 -7.87 0.33 5.75
C LEU A 55 -7.48 0.76 7.17
N ALA A 56 -8.21 1.73 7.74
CA ALA A 56 -7.92 2.27 9.06
C ALA A 56 -8.04 1.24 10.21
N ASN A 57 -8.84 0.18 10.01
CA ASN A 57 -9.11 -0.85 11.01
C ASN A 57 -8.31 -2.14 10.81
N GLN A 58 -7.40 -2.15 9.83
CA GLN A 58 -6.59 -3.31 9.53
C GLN A 58 -5.58 -3.63 10.65
N LYS A 59 -5.26 -4.92 10.78
CA LYS A 59 -4.20 -5.37 11.70
C LYS A 59 -2.83 -4.81 11.24
N LYS A 60 -1.93 -4.59 12.20
CA LYS A 60 -0.57 -4.08 11.94
C LYS A 60 0.15 -4.81 10.80
N SER A 61 0.10 -6.14 10.79
CA SER A 61 0.75 -6.96 9.77
C SER A 61 0.20 -6.74 8.36
N VAL A 62 -1.09 -6.41 8.23
CA VAL A 62 -1.70 -6.05 6.94
C VAL A 62 -1.26 -4.66 6.52
N LEU A 63 -1.28 -3.70 7.43
CA LEU A 63 -0.86 -2.31 7.20
C LEU A 63 0.61 -2.24 6.78
N GLU A 64 1.50 -2.98 7.43
CA GLU A 64 2.94 -3.03 7.12
C GLU A 64 3.25 -3.62 5.74
N ARG A 65 2.27 -4.22 5.03
CA ARG A 65 2.46 -4.57 3.62
C ARG A 65 2.57 -3.33 2.73
N TYR A 66 1.94 -2.23 3.12
CA TYR A 66 1.88 -0.98 2.33
C TYR A 66 2.61 0.18 3.00
N PHE A 67 2.48 0.32 4.33
CA PHE A 67 3.00 1.46 5.08
C PHE A 67 4.33 1.15 5.76
N SER A 68 5.09 2.20 6.09
CA SER A 68 6.25 2.05 6.97
C SER A 68 5.80 1.56 8.35
N PRO A 69 6.65 0.81 9.09
CA PRO A 69 6.29 0.27 10.40
C PRO A 69 5.76 1.33 11.38
N ASP A 70 6.35 2.53 11.35
CA ASP A 70 5.92 3.64 12.20
C ASP A 70 4.52 4.15 11.83
N LEU A 71 4.22 4.31 10.54
CA LEU A 71 2.90 4.77 10.11
C LEU A 71 1.83 3.68 10.36
N ALA A 72 2.16 2.41 10.16
CA ALA A 72 1.29 1.29 10.51
C ALA A 72 1.00 1.24 12.03
N ALA A 73 1.99 1.52 12.87
CA ALA A 73 1.81 1.58 14.32
C ALA A 73 0.86 2.71 14.73
N LEU A 74 0.93 3.87 14.06
CA LEU A 74 0.03 5.01 14.29
C LEU A 74 -1.44 4.69 13.96
N PHE A 75 -1.69 3.95 12.87
CA PHE A 75 -3.04 3.46 12.57
C PHE A 75 -3.60 2.56 13.68
N VAL A 76 -2.79 1.60 14.14
CA VAL A 76 -3.19 0.68 15.21
C VAL A 76 -3.42 1.41 16.53
N GLN A 77 -2.64 2.44 16.82
CA GLN A 77 -2.84 3.28 17.99
C GLN A 77 -4.18 4.01 17.92
N ASP A 78 -4.50 4.61 16.77
CA ASP A 78 -5.77 5.30 16.55
C ASP A 78 -6.97 4.34 16.67
N ALA A 79 -6.92 3.17 16.01
CA ALA A 79 -7.95 2.14 16.13
C ALA A 79 -8.10 1.63 17.57
N SER A 80 -7.00 1.50 18.32
CA SER A 80 -7.04 1.12 19.74
C SER A 80 -7.70 2.19 20.60
N CYS A 81 -7.47 3.48 20.30
CA CYS A 81 -8.17 4.58 20.93
C CYS A 81 -9.68 4.48 20.68
N GLN A 82 -10.11 4.31 19.43
CA GLN A 82 -11.53 4.19 19.08
C GLN A 82 -12.18 3.00 19.79
N ALA A 83 -11.48 1.87 19.88
CA ALA A 83 -11.97 0.69 20.59
C ALA A 83 -12.16 0.93 22.11
N LYS A 84 -11.33 1.78 22.73
CA LYS A 84 -11.39 2.13 24.17
C LYS A 84 -12.42 3.20 24.47
N THR A 85 -12.43 4.29 23.70
CA THR A 85 -13.29 5.46 23.95
C THR A 85 -14.68 5.30 23.36
N LYS A 86 -14.83 4.46 22.33
CA LYS A 86 -16.04 4.38 21.48
C LYS A 86 -16.35 5.68 20.75
N GLU A 87 -15.35 6.54 20.59
CA GLU A 87 -15.42 7.81 19.88
C GLU A 87 -14.47 7.81 18.67
N ILE A 88 -14.67 8.78 17.79
CA ILE A 88 -13.68 9.10 16.74
C ILE A 88 -12.44 9.68 17.43
N CYS A 89 -11.27 9.13 17.11
CA CYS A 89 -10.00 9.60 17.64
C CYS A 89 -9.38 10.64 16.70
N ASN A 90 -8.14 10.44 16.25
CA ASN A 90 -7.46 11.43 15.42
C ASN A 90 -7.86 11.36 13.95
N LEU A 91 -8.13 10.16 13.44
CA LEU A 91 -8.54 9.94 12.06
C LEU A 91 -10.07 9.90 11.96
N ASP A 92 -10.64 10.94 11.37
CA ASP A 92 -12.09 11.17 11.23
C ASP A 92 -12.58 11.07 9.77
N PHE A 93 -11.76 10.54 8.87
CA PHE A 93 -12.10 10.35 7.45
C PHE A 93 -11.32 9.17 6.84
N ASP A 94 -11.71 8.71 5.65
CA ASP A 94 -10.99 7.70 4.88
C ASP A 94 -9.67 8.26 4.31
N PRO A 95 -8.51 7.74 4.71
CA PRO A 95 -7.22 8.30 4.33
C PRO A 95 -6.84 8.10 2.86
N LEU A 96 -7.51 7.22 2.11
CA LEU A 96 -7.27 7.06 0.66
C LEU A 96 -8.06 8.06 -0.17
N PHE A 97 -9.15 8.59 0.38
CA PHE A 97 -10.12 9.38 -0.35
C PHE A 97 -10.35 10.77 0.24
N ALA A 98 -9.74 11.07 1.40
CA ALA A 98 -9.88 12.35 2.11
C ALA A 98 -11.37 12.71 2.36
N SER A 99 -12.20 11.71 2.67
CA SER A 99 -13.66 11.87 2.80
C SER A 99 -14.24 10.96 3.88
N GLN A 100 -15.32 11.40 4.52
CA GLN A 100 -16.13 10.56 5.42
C GLN A 100 -17.07 9.62 4.66
N ASP A 101 -17.48 10.00 3.45
CA ASP A 101 -18.31 9.21 2.54
C ASP A 101 -17.60 9.15 1.18
N PRO A 102 -16.65 8.22 1.02
CA PRO A 102 -15.79 8.20 -0.16
C PRO A 102 -16.57 7.80 -1.41
N SER A 103 -16.46 8.62 -2.45
CA SER A 103 -16.90 8.31 -3.80
C SER A 103 -15.87 8.86 -4.78
N VAL A 104 -15.53 8.07 -5.79
CA VAL A 104 -14.38 8.35 -6.66
C VAL A 104 -14.71 8.11 -8.13
N ALA A 105 -14.28 9.01 -8.99
CA ALA A 105 -14.24 8.84 -10.43
C ALA A 105 -12.87 9.27 -10.97
N ASP A 106 -12.47 8.72 -12.12
CA ASP A 106 -11.26 9.10 -12.84
C ASP A 106 -9.98 9.04 -11.96
N LEU A 107 -9.81 7.98 -11.17
CA LEU A 107 -8.61 7.78 -10.34
C LEU A 107 -7.36 7.62 -11.20
N GLU A 108 -6.38 8.49 -10.99
CA GLU A 108 -5.09 8.47 -11.66
C GLU A 108 -3.95 8.40 -10.64
N ILE A 109 -3.00 7.48 -10.87
CA ILE A 109 -1.77 7.36 -10.09
C ILE A 109 -0.61 7.76 -11.01
N GLY A 110 -0.02 8.92 -10.75
CA GLY A 110 1.09 9.44 -11.54
C GLY A 110 2.40 8.72 -11.26
N ASP A 111 3.40 8.98 -12.10
CA ASP A 111 4.74 8.47 -11.88
C ASP A 111 5.43 9.20 -10.72
N ALA A 112 6.33 8.49 -10.03
CA ALA A 112 7.00 9.04 -8.88
C ALA A 112 7.99 10.13 -9.31
N THR A 113 7.89 11.31 -8.69
CA THR A 113 8.94 12.34 -8.75
C THR A 113 9.71 12.29 -7.44
N ALA A 114 10.98 11.88 -7.50
CA ALA A 114 11.76 11.50 -6.33
C ALA A 114 11.01 10.48 -5.44
N ASN A 115 10.69 10.85 -4.21
CA ASN A 115 10.00 10.00 -3.23
C ASN A 115 8.52 10.34 -3.08
N THR A 116 7.91 10.96 -4.09
CA THR A 116 6.49 11.34 -4.07
C THR A 116 5.76 10.73 -5.25
N VAL A 117 4.67 10.03 -4.99
CA VAL A 117 3.71 9.54 -5.99
C VAL A 117 2.47 10.41 -5.90
N PRO A 118 2.15 11.22 -6.93
CA PRO A 118 0.92 11.98 -6.97
C PRO A 118 -0.26 11.07 -7.31
N VAL A 119 -1.39 11.31 -6.65
CA VAL A 119 -2.67 10.68 -6.95
C VAL A 119 -3.73 11.76 -7.09
N GLU A 120 -4.53 11.68 -8.15
CA GLU A 120 -5.68 12.55 -8.33
C GLU A 120 -6.94 11.76 -8.69
N PHE A 121 -8.08 12.29 -8.30
CA PHE A 121 -9.40 11.76 -8.68
C PHE A 121 -10.45 12.86 -8.58
N LYS A 122 -11.66 12.58 -9.07
CA LYS A 122 -12.83 13.44 -8.91
C LYS A 122 -13.76 12.89 -7.85
N SER A 123 -14.30 13.77 -7.03
CA SER A 123 -15.46 13.49 -6.18
C SER A 123 -16.74 13.66 -7.03
N PRO A 124 -17.53 12.60 -7.29
CA PRO A 124 -18.76 12.71 -8.06
C PRO A 124 -19.79 13.69 -7.46
N ALA A 125 -19.83 13.79 -6.13
CA ALA A 125 -20.79 14.66 -5.43
C ALA A 125 -20.55 16.16 -5.68
N SER A 126 -19.29 16.57 -5.84
CA SER A 126 -18.91 17.98 -5.98
C SER A 126 -18.30 18.34 -7.33
N ASN A 127 -17.96 17.34 -8.15
CA ASN A 127 -17.06 17.46 -9.31
C ASN A 127 -15.68 18.08 -8.99
N ALA A 128 -15.33 18.21 -7.71
CA ALA A 128 -14.02 18.72 -7.31
C ALA A 128 -12.95 17.67 -7.59
N LYS A 129 -11.79 18.13 -8.08
CA LYS A 129 -10.57 17.33 -8.12
C LYS A 129 -9.98 17.26 -6.72
N VAL A 130 -9.67 16.05 -6.26
CA VAL A 130 -8.94 15.80 -5.02
C VAL A 130 -7.53 15.39 -5.36
N LYS A 131 -6.54 15.98 -4.68
CA LYS A 131 -5.11 15.70 -4.92
C LYS A 131 -4.38 15.23 -3.66
N LEU A 132 -3.77 14.07 -3.77
CA LEU A 132 -2.98 13.45 -2.71
C LEU A 132 -1.52 13.29 -3.16
N GLU A 133 -0.60 13.45 -2.22
CA GLU A 133 0.82 13.12 -2.43
C GLU A 133 1.22 12.00 -1.48
N PHE A 134 1.48 10.82 -2.03
CA PHE A 134 2.00 9.68 -1.28
C PHE A 134 3.51 9.81 -1.16
N LYS A 135 4.00 10.04 0.06
CA LYS A 135 5.43 10.05 0.35
C LYS A 135 5.87 8.61 0.57
N VAL A 136 6.77 8.12 -0.27
CA VAL A 136 7.25 6.74 -0.23
C VAL A 136 8.72 6.66 0.20
N THR A 137 9.12 5.52 0.72
CA THR A 137 10.50 5.24 1.12
C THR A 137 10.81 3.76 0.90
N MET A 138 12.08 3.45 0.62
CA MET A 138 12.52 2.07 0.45
C MET A 138 12.96 1.50 1.80
N ILE A 139 12.26 0.46 2.27
CA ILE A 139 12.56 -0.25 3.51
C ILE A 139 12.86 -1.70 3.15
N THR A 140 14.07 -2.16 3.47
CA THR A 140 14.51 -3.55 3.20
C THR A 140 14.20 -4.01 1.76
N GLY A 141 14.46 -3.14 0.78
CA GLY A 141 14.25 -3.42 -0.64
C GLY A 141 12.79 -3.35 -1.13
N THR A 142 11.84 -2.95 -0.29
CA THR A 142 10.42 -2.78 -0.65
C THR A 142 10.00 -1.32 -0.51
N TRP A 143 9.24 -0.79 -1.47
CA TRP A 143 8.65 0.54 -1.33
C TRP A 143 7.50 0.52 -0.32
N LYS A 144 7.54 1.46 0.63
CA LYS A 144 6.52 1.66 1.65
C LYS A 144 6.04 3.10 1.65
N ILE A 145 4.77 3.30 1.94
CA ILE A 145 4.17 4.61 2.12
C ILE A 145 4.50 5.10 3.52
N ASN A 146 5.18 6.23 3.60
CA ASN A 146 5.63 6.83 4.84
C ASN A 146 4.73 7.99 5.29
N ASP A 147 3.97 8.59 4.37
CA ASP A 147 2.98 9.62 4.64
C ASP A 147 2.01 9.76 3.46
N ILE A 148 0.84 10.35 3.71
CA ILE A 148 -0.09 10.84 2.69
C ILE A 148 -0.33 12.31 2.99
N VAL A 149 -0.06 13.19 2.02
CA VAL A 149 -0.32 14.62 2.14
C VAL A 149 -1.57 14.97 1.35
N TYR A 150 -2.55 15.57 2.04
CA TYR A 150 -3.83 15.99 1.51
C TYR A 150 -3.73 17.44 1.04
N THR A 151 -3.53 17.64 -0.27
CA THR A 151 -3.21 18.98 -0.83
C THR A 151 -4.29 20.00 -0.52
N ASP A 152 -5.56 19.58 -0.65
CA ASP A 152 -6.72 20.44 -0.50
C ASP A 152 -7.14 20.64 0.97
N MET A 153 -6.52 19.93 1.91
CA MET A 153 -6.74 20.05 3.36
C MET A 153 -5.60 20.82 4.03
N ASN A 154 -5.22 21.99 3.48
CA ASN A 154 -4.09 22.79 3.97
C ASN A 154 -2.77 22.00 4.04
N LYS A 155 -2.55 21.06 3.10
CA LYS A 155 -1.39 20.15 3.10
C LYS A 155 -1.28 19.34 4.41
N ALA A 156 -2.40 18.94 4.98
CA ALA A 156 -2.42 18.05 6.13
C ALA A 156 -1.65 16.75 5.81
N SER A 157 -0.94 16.24 6.81
CA SER A 157 -0.16 15.00 6.72
C SER A 157 -0.87 13.92 7.53
N LEU A 158 -1.12 12.76 6.94
CA LEU A 158 -1.72 11.61 7.63
C LEU A 158 -0.90 11.22 8.85
N ARG A 159 0.43 11.16 8.70
CA ARG A 159 1.33 10.89 9.82
C ARG A 159 1.12 11.89 10.96
N LYS A 160 1.05 13.19 10.65
CA LYS A 160 0.82 14.24 11.66
C LYS A 160 -0.57 14.17 12.28
N ILE A 161 -1.59 13.80 11.51
CA ILE A 161 -2.96 13.61 12.01
C ILE A 161 -2.94 12.48 13.05
N LEU A 162 -2.45 11.30 12.68
CA LEU A 162 -2.45 10.13 13.55
C LEU A 162 -1.53 10.27 14.76
N SER A 163 -0.46 11.07 14.67
CA SER A 163 0.49 11.28 15.76
C SER A 163 0.07 12.32 16.79
N LYS A 164 -1.10 12.97 16.64
CA LYS A 164 -1.62 13.86 17.68
C LYS A 164 -1.87 13.04 18.94
N SER A 165 -1.57 13.60 20.12
CA SER A 165 -1.91 12.94 21.38
C SER A 165 -3.42 12.71 21.44
N SER A 166 -3.83 11.44 21.30
CA SER A 166 -5.20 10.99 21.50
C SER A 166 -5.60 11.28 22.95
N ARG A 167 -6.68 12.04 23.15
CA ARG A 167 -7.23 12.37 24.46
C ARG A 167 -7.87 11.14 25.12
#